data_AF-A0A5C7Y133-F1
#
_entry.id   AF-A0A5C7Y133-F1
#
_cell.length_a   1.000
_cell.length_b   1.000
_cell.length_c   1.000
_cell.angle_alpha   90.00
_cell.angle_beta   90.00
_cell.angle_gamma   90.00
#
_symmetry.space_group_name_H-M   'P 1'
#
loop_
_entity.id
_entity.type
_entity.pdbx_description
1 polymer ?
#
loop_
_entity_poly.entity_id
_entity_poly.type
_entity_poly.pdbx_seq_one_letter_code
_entity_poly.pdbx_strand_id
1 'polypeptide(L)' 'MTKGEQLLADMRRARRSGDPRLDDADRAILRRLTSGDLADEFAEALAQDLADDDLLGGTSPDDK' A
#
# COMPACT_ATOMS: atom_id res chain seq x y z
N MET A 1 39.41 14.54 -3.31
CA MET A 1 37.96 14.44 -3.49
C MET A 1 37.43 15.85 -3.73
N THR A 2 36.71 16.06 -4.84
CA THR A 2 36.14 17.37 -5.20
C THR A 2 34.77 17.55 -4.54
N LYS A 3 34.30 18.80 -4.40
CA LYS A 3 32.96 19.10 -3.87
C LYS A 3 31.84 18.40 -4.67
N GLY A 4 32.02 18.26 -5.99
CA GLY A 4 31.08 17.54 -6.86
C GLY A 4 31.07 16.03 -6.61
N GLU A 5 32.22 15.42 -6.38
CA GLU A 5 32.32 13.99 -6.02
C GLU A 5 31.66 13.70 -4.67
N GLN A 6 31.81 14.60 -3.71
CA GLN A 6 31.19 14.51 -2.38
C GLN A 6 29.66 14.54 -2.50
N LEU A 7 29.11 15.53 -3.22
CA LEU A 7 27.67 15.66 -3.48
C LEU A 7 27.08 14.41 -4.16
N LEU A 8 27.79 13.88 -5.16
CA LEU A 8 27.33 12.68 -5.87
C LEU A 8 27.35 11.43 -4.97
N ALA A 9 28.36 11.31 -4.10
CA ALA A 9 28.43 10.22 -3.13
C ALA A 9 27.28 10.30 -2.09
N ASP A 10 26.98 11.50 -1.61
CA ASP A 10 25.91 11.75 -0.65
C ASP A 10 24.53 11.48 -1.26
N MET A 11 24.29 11.91 -2.50
CA MET A 11 23.05 11.59 -3.23
C MET A 11 22.87 10.08 -3.41
N ARG A 12 23.93 9.35 -3.79
CA ARG A 12 23.89 7.88 -3.90
C ARG A 12 23.65 7.21 -2.56
N ARG A 13 24.13 7.80 -1.46
CA ARG A 13 23.87 7.31 -0.11
C ARG A 13 22.41 7.50 0.27
N ALA A 14 21.87 8.71 0.09
CA ALA A 14 20.47 9.04 0.37
C ALA A 14 19.49 8.17 -0.43
N ARG A 15 19.79 7.88 -1.70
CA ARG A 15 19.00 6.95 -2.52
C ARG A 15 19.01 5.52 -1.97
N ARG A 16 20.15 5.07 -1.43
CA ARG A 16 20.29 3.71 -0.87
C ARG A 16 19.71 3.57 0.53
N SER A 17 19.64 4.64 1.30
CA SER A 17 19.05 4.62 2.65
C SER A 17 17.52 4.55 2.64
N GLY A 18 16.87 4.75 1.49
CA GLY A 18 15.41 4.80 1.39
C GLY A 18 14.81 6.00 2.14
N ASP A 19 13.48 6.07 2.19
CA ASP A 19 12.78 7.08 3.00
C ASP A 19 12.93 6.73 4.49
N PRO A 20 13.50 7.61 5.34
CA PRO A 20 13.70 7.35 6.75
C PRO A 20 12.40 7.37 7.57
N ARG A 21 11.29 7.83 7.00
CA ARG A 21 9.96 7.85 7.66
C ARG A 21 9.26 6.51 7.60
N LEU A 22 9.75 5.59 6.76
CA LEU A 22 9.16 4.28 6.57
C LEU A 22 9.95 3.26 7.39
N ASP A 23 9.26 2.48 8.20
CA ASP A 23 9.84 1.27 8.79
C ASP A 23 9.78 0.09 7.80
N ASP A 24 10.24 -1.08 8.23
CA ASP A 24 10.25 -2.27 7.37
C ASP A 24 8.85 -2.79 7.04
N ALA A 25 7.87 -2.58 7.94
CA ALA A 25 6.48 -2.98 7.73
C ALA A 25 5.83 -2.07 6.68
N ASP A 26 6.04 -0.76 6.78
CA ASP A 26 5.58 0.21 5.79
C ASP A 26 6.10 -0.11 4.39
N ARG A 27 7.41 -0.44 4.29
CA ARG A 27 8.04 -0.82 3.02
C ARG A 27 7.43 -2.10 2.45
N ALA A 28 7.11 -3.07 3.30
CA ALA A 28 6.47 -4.31 2.87
C ALA A 28 5.07 -4.03 2.30
N ILE A 29 4.26 -3.21 2.97
CA ILE A 29 2.92 -2.83 2.49
C ILE A 29 3.01 -2.11 1.14
N LEU A 30 3.90 -1.12 1.01
CA LEU A 30 4.10 -0.39 -0.25
C LEU A 30 4.55 -1.30 -1.40
N ARG A 31 5.38 -2.30 -1.10
CA ARG A 31 5.77 -3.31 -2.09
C ARG A 31 4.58 -4.15 -2.55
N ARG A 32 3.73 -4.61 -1.61
CA ARG A 32 2.55 -5.41 -1.94
C ARG A 32 1.56 -4.61 -2.78
N LEU A 33 1.28 -3.36 -2.39
CA LEU A 33 0.48 -2.37 -3.16
C LEU A 33 0.96 -2.23 -4.60
N THR A 34 2.26 -2.02 -4.80
CA THR A 34 2.82 -1.77 -6.15
C THR A 34 2.97 -3.04 -6.98
N SER A 35 3.04 -4.22 -6.35
CA SER A 35 3.10 -5.51 -7.04
C SER A 35 1.73 -6.07 -7.44
N GLY A 36 0.64 -5.51 -6.92
CA GLY A 36 -0.72 -6.02 -7.14
C GLY A 36 -1.09 -7.24 -6.27
N ASP A 37 -0.21 -7.64 -5.35
CA ASP A 37 -0.38 -8.80 -4.44
C ASP A 37 -1.53 -8.65 -3.43
N LEU A 38 -2.12 -7.46 -3.32
CA LEU A 38 -3.24 -7.19 -2.42
C LEU A 38 -4.62 -7.35 -3.08
N ALA A 39 -4.69 -7.63 -4.38
CA ALA A 39 -5.97 -7.64 -5.10
C ALA A 39 -6.96 -8.66 -4.51
N ASP A 40 -6.50 -9.88 -4.25
CA ASP A 40 -7.35 -10.97 -3.74
C ASP A 40 -7.73 -10.75 -2.27
N GLU A 41 -6.77 -10.36 -1.42
CA GLU A 41 -7.03 -10.00 0.00
C GLU A 41 -8.01 -8.83 0.12
N PHE A 42 -7.89 -7.83 -0.75
CA PHE A 42 -8.83 -6.71 -0.78
C PHE A 42 -10.22 -7.14 -1.21
N ALA A 43 -10.34 -8.00 -2.22
CA ALA A 43 -11.63 -8.50 -2.68
C ALA A 43 -12.33 -9.35 -1.61
N GLU A 44 -11.58 -10.18 -0.87
CA GLU A 44 -12.11 -10.98 0.23
C GLU A 44 -12.58 -10.10 1.40
N ALA A 45 -11.75 -9.14 1.83
CA ALA A 45 -12.14 -8.21 2.89
C ALA A 45 -13.37 -7.38 2.51
N LEU A 46 -13.43 -6.90 1.26
CA LEU A 46 -14.59 -6.16 0.76
C LEU A 46 -15.86 -7.02 0.72
N ALA A 47 -15.75 -8.28 0.31
CA ALA A 47 -16.88 -9.20 0.29
C ALA A 47 -17.41 -9.47 1.71
N GLN A 48 -16.52 -9.56 2.70
CA GLN A 48 -16.89 -9.69 4.10
C GLN A 48 -17.60 -8.43 4.62
N ASP A 49 -17.03 -7.25 4.38
CA ASP A 49 -17.65 -5.97 4.78
C ASP A 49 -19.05 -5.81 4.16
N LEU A 50 -19.22 -6.21 2.89
CA LEU A 50 -20.53 -6.18 2.21
C LEU A 50 -21.54 -7.19 2.79
N ALA A 51 -21.07 -8.34 3.29
CA ALA A 51 -21.94 -9.32 3.93
C ALA A 51 -22.39 -8.87 5.33
N ASP A 52 -21.55 -8.08 6.00
CA ASP A 52 -21.81 -7.54 7.34
C ASP A 52 -22.59 -6.20 7.30
N ASP A 53 -22.75 -5.58 6.13
CA ASP A 53 -23.44 -4.29 5.95
C ASP A 53 -24.86 -4.45 5.35
N ASP A 54 -25.87 -4.29 6.21
CA ASP A 54 -27.31 -4.28 5.88
C ASP A 54 -27.70 -3.18 4.86
N LEU A 55 -26.88 -2.13 4.69
CA LEU A 55 -27.16 -1.03 3.73
C LEU A 55 -26.59 -1.30 2.33
N LEU A 56 -25.52 -2.08 2.22
CA LEU A 56 -24.86 -2.38 0.95
C LEU A 56 -25.30 -3.74 0.37
N GLY A 57 -25.76 -4.65 1.23
CA GLY A 57 -26.43 -5.89 0.84
C GLY A 57 -27.87 -5.62 0.42
N GLY A 58 -28.08 -5.14 -0.81
CA GLY A 58 -29.41 -4.78 -1.31
C GLY A 58 -30.50 -5.84 -1.08
N THR A 59 -31.27 -5.70 0.00
CA THR A 59 -32.63 -6.23 0.06
C THR A 59 -33.53 -5.22 -0.62
N SER A 60 -33.92 -5.51 -1.87
CA SER A 60 -35.00 -4.78 -2.54
C SER A 60 -36.25 -4.84 -1.66
N PRO A 61 -36.91 -3.73 -1.31
CA PRO A 61 -38.08 -3.76 -0.43
C PRO A 61 -39.36 -4.36 -1.07
N ASP A 62 -39.30 -4.88 -2.30
CA ASP A 62 -40.48 -5.07 -3.16
C ASP A 62 -40.74 -6.53 -3.60
N ASP A 63 -40.40 -7.52 -2.76
CA ASP A 63 -40.95 -8.87 -2.86
C ASP A 63 -42.10 -9.06 -1.86
N LYS A 64 -43.25 -8.39 -2.08
CA LYS A 64 -44.57 -8.78 -1.57
C LYS A 64 -45.71 -8.36 -2.48
#